data_AF-A0A8S1KKI4-F1
#
_entry.id   AF-A0A8S1KKI4-F1
#
_cell.length_a   1.000
_cell.length_b   1.000
_cell.length_c   1.000
_cell.angle_alpha   90.00
_cell.angle_beta   90.00
_cell.angle_gamma   90.00
#
_symmetry.space_group_name_H-M   'P 1'
#
loop_
_entity.id
_entity.type
_entity.pdbx_description
1 polymer ?
#
loop_
_entity_poly.entity_id
_entity_poly.type
_entity_poly.pdbx_seq_one_letter_code
_entity_poly.pdbx_strand_id
1 'polypeptide(L)'
;MNMNQTKLDCYNKTQAAGSGSKAGNTFISGTLMSNWHEEAQLKEDTGFGRAPIPQHIKKKHADLMLKPPEEIPLYKESINQLDTTTRLFGKIQPDIPKPASQNVGGTVNRADLIPKVGKKAQLIEQQYLQQIQTELDSREADSFSQTQQRYFETTCKSEFIQKPIENNTIGRRVMRTQNGTAIDADKKDVDLLSDMGFYQKPQLSSDQQLASILPQESYLTAKPITFYSEKQGQGIIYQSKPINEVRPFHKTDEFVKKFHHFTHVKN
;
A
#
# COMPACT_ATOMS: atom_id res chain seq x y z
N MET A 1 -11.98 51.36 1.40
CA MET A 1 -10.88 50.65 0.71
C MET A 1 -11.12 49.17 0.85
N ASN A 2 -11.64 48.50 -0.20
CA ASN A 2 -11.71 47.04 -0.22
C ASN A 2 -10.32 46.53 -0.55
N MET A 3 -9.56 46.12 0.48
CA MET A 3 -8.36 45.33 0.22
C MET A 3 -8.82 43.98 -0.32
N ASN A 4 -8.54 43.71 -1.58
CA ASN A 4 -8.61 42.35 -2.15
C ASN A 4 -7.50 41.51 -1.50
N GLN A 5 -7.74 41.05 -0.28
CA GLN A 5 -6.88 40.11 0.42
C GLN A 5 -7.08 38.73 -0.23
N THR A 6 -6.19 38.39 -1.15
CA THR A 6 -6.12 37.03 -1.72
C THR A 6 -5.17 36.21 -0.87
N LYS A 7 -5.58 34.99 -0.48
CA LYS A 7 -4.72 34.06 0.24
C LYS A 7 -3.64 33.52 -0.72
N LEU A 8 -2.37 33.57 -0.30
CA LEU A 8 -1.23 33.09 -1.10
C LEU A 8 -0.96 31.62 -0.80
N ASP A 9 -1.54 30.73 -1.60
CA ASP A 9 -1.61 29.29 -1.30
C ASP A 9 -0.69 28.43 -2.19
N CYS A 10 0.51 28.93 -2.51
CA CYS A 10 1.46 28.27 -3.42
C CYS A 10 2.28 27.13 -2.78
N TYR A 11 2.33 27.07 -1.44
CA TYR A 11 3.12 26.11 -0.66
C TYR A 11 2.21 25.11 0.09
N ASN A 12 2.79 24.03 0.62
CA ASN A 12 2.09 22.96 1.38
C ASN A 12 1.01 22.21 0.58
N LYS A 13 1.31 21.90 -0.70
CA LYS A 13 0.36 21.19 -1.61
C LYS A 13 0.16 19.72 -1.28
N THR A 14 1.09 19.09 -0.57
CA THR A 14 1.06 17.65 -0.26
C THR A 14 0.64 17.43 1.18
N GLN A 15 -0.29 16.49 1.41
CA GLN A 15 -0.55 15.99 2.76
C GLN A 15 0.57 15.02 3.13
N ALA A 16 1.44 15.41 4.08
CA ALA A 16 2.44 14.49 4.62
C ALA A 16 1.72 13.33 5.34
N ALA A 17 1.69 12.17 4.70
CA ALA A 17 0.94 10.97 5.11
C ALA A 17 1.51 10.24 6.35
N GLY A 18 2.25 10.92 7.21
CA GLY A 18 3.05 10.27 8.25
C GLY A 18 3.29 11.09 9.52
N SER A 19 2.62 12.22 9.74
CA SER A 19 2.68 12.90 11.05
C SER A 19 1.70 12.27 12.04
N GLY A 20 1.87 10.97 12.28
CA GLY A 20 1.25 10.31 13.43
C GLY A 20 2.01 10.73 14.68
N SER A 21 1.28 11.20 15.69
CA SER A 21 1.81 11.59 17.00
C SER A 21 2.42 10.38 17.73
N LYS A 22 3.70 10.09 17.47
CA LYS A 22 4.53 9.40 18.45
C LYS A 22 5.13 10.46 19.37
N ALA A 23 4.56 10.56 20.57
CA ALA A 23 5.11 11.24 21.74
C ALA A 23 5.69 12.65 21.48
N GLY A 24 4.84 13.67 21.63
CA GLY A 24 5.26 14.97 22.16
C GLY A 24 6.04 15.92 21.24
N ASN A 25 6.27 15.62 19.97
CA ASN A 25 6.84 16.61 19.05
C ASN A 25 6.24 16.49 17.63
N THR A 26 5.20 17.30 17.37
CA THR A 26 4.55 17.39 16.07
C THR A 26 5.46 18.16 15.12
N PHE A 27 6.37 17.47 14.42
CA PHE A 27 7.11 18.08 13.33
C PHE A 27 6.13 18.50 12.23
N ILE A 28 5.93 19.81 12.08
CA ILE A 28 5.23 20.40 10.95
C ILE A 28 6.07 20.10 9.70
N SER A 29 5.71 19.05 8.97
CA SER A 29 6.24 18.80 7.63
C SER A 29 5.59 19.82 6.68
N GLY A 30 6.28 20.94 6.43
CA GLY A 30 5.83 22.01 5.53
C GLY A 30 6.51 23.35 5.79
N THR A 31 6.19 24.35 4.96
CA THR A 31 6.67 25.73 5.10
C THR A 31 5.68 26.55 5.94
N LEU A 32 6.16 27.42 6.83
CA LEU A 32 5.36 28.31 7.67
C LEU A 32 4.85 29.58 6.93
N MET A 33 4.41 29.43 5.68
CA MET A 33 3.93 30.54 4.87
C MET A 33 2.40 30.59 4.83
N SER A 34 1.82 31.80 4.69
CA SER A 34 0.37 32.04 4.64
C SER A 34 -0.32 31.62 5.96
N ASN A 35 -1.56 31.12 5.89
CA ASN A 35 -2.37 30.65 7.02
C ASN A 35 -1.92 29.28 7.58
N TRP A 36 -0.61 29.02 7.64
CA TRP A 36 -0.06 27.73 8.06
C TRP A 36 -0.53 27.29 9.45
N HIS A 37 -0.74 28.24 10.36
CA HIS A 37 -1.13 27.94 11.75
C HIS A 37 -2.58 27.41 11.82
N GLU A 38 -3.50 28.07 11.12
CA GLU A 38 -4.88 27.61 10.97
C GLU A 38 -4.93 26.23 10.31
N GLU A 39 -4.14 26.02 9.25
CA GLU A 39 -4.03 24.72 8.57
C GLU A 39 -3.46 23.62 9.48
N ALA A 40 -2.47 23.94 10.33
CA ALA A 40 -1.88 22.99 11.26
C ALA A 40 -2.89 22.57 12.33
N GLN A 41 -3.63 23.52 12.91
CA GLN A 41 -4.68 23.23 13.89
C GLN A 41 -5.80 22.40 13.27
N LEU A 42 -6.23 22.77 12.06
CA LEU A 42 -7.29 22.06 11.35
C LEU A 42 -6.88 20.63 10.96
N LYS A 43 -5.58 20.41 10.69
CA LYS A 43 -4.98 19.09 10.48
C LYS A 43 -4.90 18.27 11.77
N GLU A 44 -4.60 18.89 12.91
CA GLU A 44 -4.63 18.21 14.21
C GLU A 44 -6.06 17.77 14.58
N ASP A 45 -7.03 18.62 14.29
CA ASP A 45 -8.43 18.41 14.66
C ASP A 45 -9.15 17.42 13.74
N THR A 46 -8.91 17.50 12.44
CA THR A 46 -9.64 16.70 11.42
C THR A 46 -8.79 15.67 10.69
N GLY A 47 -7.47 15.67 10.90
CA GLY A 47 -6.51 14.86 10.14
C GLY A 47 -6.15 15.41 8.76
N PHE A 48 -6.89 16.41 8.27
CA PHE A 48 -6.75 16.98 6.93
C PHE A 48 -6.46 18.48 6.99
N GLY A 49 -5.70 19.01 6.03
CA GLY A 49 -5.47 20.46 5.90
C GLY A 49 -6.58 21.16 5.11
N ARG A 50 -6.21 21.91 4.06
CA ARG A 50 -7.10 22.71 3.21
C ARG A 50 -8.35 21.97 2.72
N ALA A 51 -8.16 20.87 2.00
CA ALA A 51 -9.23 20.05 1.45
C ALA A 51 -9.26 18.68 2.14
N PRO A 52 -10.44 18.19 2.55
CA PRO A 52 -10.57 16.80 2.94
C PRO A 52 -10.36 15.93 1.70
N ILE A 53 -9.42 14.98 1.77
CA ILE A 53 -9.13 14.07 0.67
C ILE A 53 -9.85 12.77 0.99
N PRO A 54 -10.82 12.34 0.16
CA PRO A 54 -11.54 11.10 0.43
C PRO A 54 -10.59 9.91 0.34
N GLN A 55 -10.79 8.91 1.20
CA GLN A 55 -9.92 7.74 1.24
C GLN A 55 -10.02 6.94 -0.05
N HIS A 56 -8.89 6.78 -0.75
CA HIS A 56 -8.82 5.99 -1.98
C HIS A 56 -9.04 4.50 -1.69
N ILE A 57 -9.98 3.87 -2.41
CA ILE A 57 -10.21 2.43 -2.34
C ILE A 57 -9.21 1.74 -3.26
N LYS A 58 -8.45 0.78 -2.74
CA LYS A 58 -7.59 -0.06 -3.60
C LYS A 58 -8.48 -0.87 -4.55
N LYS A 59 -8.24 -0.73 -5.86
CA LYS A 59 -8.95 -1.49 -6.89
C LYS A 59 -8.69 -2.99 -6.68
N LYS A 60 -9.75 -3.78 -6.52
CA LYS A 60 -9.65 -5.24 -6.49
C LYS A 60 -9.70 -5.77 -7.93
N HIS A 61 -8.91 -6.81 -8.20
CA HIS A 61 -8.89 -7.44 -9.53
C HIS A 61 -10.27 -7.96 -9.97
N ALA A 62 -11.08 -8.45 -9.02
CA ALA A 62 -12.44 -8.92 -9.30
C ALA A 62 -13.36 -7.78 -9.79
N ASP A 63 -13.26 -6.59 -9.20
CA ASP A 63 -14.14 -5.46 -9.52
C ASP A 63 -13.86 -4.90 -10.93
N LEU A 64 -12.61 -5.02 -11.40
CA LEU A 64 -12.20 -4.63 -12.76
C LEU A 64 -12.81 -5.49 -13.87
N MET A 65 -13.20 -6.73 -13.54
CA MET A 65 -13.78 -7.69 -14.50
C MET A 65 -15.31 -7.71 -14.48
N LEU A 66 -15.91 -7.29 -13.37
CA LEU A 66 -17.36 -7.35 -13.13
C LEU A 66 -18.09 -6.05 -13.45
N LYS A 67 -17.40 -4.90 -13.40
CA LYS A 67 -18.02 -3.58 -13.59
C LYS A 67 -17.24 -2.75 -14.59
N PRO A 68 -17.91 -1.92 -15.40
CA PRO A 68 -17.22 -0.96 -16.26
C PRO A 68 -16.40 0.03 -15.41
N PRO A 69 -15.31 0.60 -15.95
CA PRO A 69 -14.38 1.44 -15.19
C PRO A 69 -15.01 2.65 -14.49
N GLU A 70 -16.11 3.16 -15.02
CA GLU A 70 -16.85 4.32 -14.52
C GLU A 70 -17.65 4.03 -13.24
N GLU A 71 -18.02 2.77 -13.00
CA GLU A 71 -18.82 2.34 -11.86
C GLU A 71 -17.99 1.84 -10.68
N ILE A 72 -16.66 1.82 -10.81
CA ILE A 72 -15.75 1.40 -9.74
C ILE A 72 -15.51 2.60 -8.81
N PRO A 73 -16.03 2.59 -7.57
CA PRO A 73 -15.82 3.70 -6.66
C PRO A 73 -14.32 3.83 -6.35
N LEU A 74 -13.74 4.95 -6.76
CA LEU A 74 -12.33 5.28 -6.47
C LEU A 74 -12.13 5.70 -5.01
N TYR A 75 -13.22 6.13 -4.36
CA TYR A 75 -13.22 6.71 -3.03
C TYR A 75 -14.31 6.09 -2.16
N LYS A 76 -14.06 5.95 -0.86
CA LYS A 76 -15.05 5.41 0.12
C LYS A 76 -16.29 6.28 0.26
N GLU A 77 -16.13 7.59 0.18
CA GLU A 77 -17.19 8.58 0.33
C GLU A 77 -17.10 9.58 -0.80
N SER A 78 -18.25 10.07 -1.26
CA SER A 78 -18.28 11.20 -2.20
C SER A 78 -17.80 12.47 -1.49
N ILE A 79 -17.18 13.39 -2.22
CA ILE A 79 -16.66 14.66 -1.66
C ILE A 79 -17.77 15.43 -0.92
N ASN A 80 -19.03 15.26 -1.32
CA ASN A 80 -20.19 15.93 -0.76
C ASN A 80 -20.71 15.31 0.55
N GLN A 81 -20.19 14.15 0.97
CA GLN A 81 -20.62 13.41 2.17
C GLN A 81 -19.61 13.48 3.32
N LEU A 82 -18.51 14.20 3.14
CA LEU A 82 -17.49 14.34 4.18
C LEU A 82 -18.04 15.13 5.38
N ASP A 83 -17.78 14.64 6.59
CA ASP A 83 -18.16 15.34 7.82
C ASP A 83 -17.40 16.67 7.93
N THR A 84 -18.16 17.76 7.78
CA THR A 84 -17.64 19.14 7.83
C THR A 84 -17.98 19.84 9.15
N THR A 85 -18.63 19.15 10.09
CA THR A 85 -19.15 19.75 11.32
C THR A 85 -18.03 20.39 12.15
N THR A 86 -16.91 19.69 12.36
CA THR A 86 -15.76 20.22 13.10
C THR A 86 -15.08 21.39 12.40
N ARG A 87 -15.11 21.45 11.06
CA ARG A 87 -14.52 22.55 10.27
C ARG A 87 -15.36 23.82 10.31
N LEU A 88 -16.68 23.66 10.37
CA LEU A 88 -17.65 24.77 10.35
C LEU A 88 -17.93 25.32 11.74
N PHE A 89 -18.10 24.43 12.72
CA PHE A 89 -18.53 24.77 14.08
C PHE A 89 -17.41 24.69 15.12
N GLY A 90 -16.22 24.25 14.71
CA GLY A 90 -15.07 24.06 15.61
C GLY A 90 -15.21 22.81 16.49
N LYS A 91 -14.21 22.59 17.35
CA LYS A 91 -14.30 21.57 18.41
C LYS A 91 -15.34 22.02 19.44
N ILE A 92 -16.36 21.19 19.64
CA ILE A 92 -17.26 21.34 20.79
C ILE A 92 -16.42 21.03 22.02
N GLN A 93 -15.95 22.06 22.73
CA GLN A 93 -15.40 21.88 24.06
C GLN A 93 -16.55 21.42 24.96
N PRO A 94 -16.50 20.24 25.60
CA PRO A 94 -17.47 19.85 26.61
C PRO A 94 -17.25 20.63 27.93
N ASP A 95 -16.70 21.85 27.85
CA ASP A 95 -16.31 22.69 28.98
C ASP A 95 -17.49 23.55 29.43
N ILE A 96 -18.63 22.91 29.68
CA ILE A 96 -19.37 23.32 30.86
C ILE A 96 -18.68 22.54 31.98
N PRO A 97 -17.71 23.13 32.71
CA PRO A 97 -17.21 22.51 33.91
C PRO A 97 -18.43 22.19 34.77
N LYS A 98 -18.73 20.90 34.94
CA LYS A 98 -19.79 20.49 35.86
C LYS A 98 -19.44 21.13 37.18
N PRO A 99 -20.28 22.03 37.72
CA PRO A 99 -19.94 22.71 38.96
C PRO A 99 -19.72 21.62 40.00
N ALA A 100 -18.67 21.75 40.82
CA ALA A 100 -18.38 20.79 41.90
C ALA A 100 -19.56 20.60 42.86
N SER A 101 -20.56 21.49 42.81
CA SER A 101 -21.82 21.41 43.54
C SER A 101 -22.86 20.45 42.96
N GLN A 102 -22.66 19.82 41.80
CA GLN A 102 -23.65 18.88 41.26
C GLN A 102 -23.88 17.67 42.17
N ASN A 103 -22.92 17.37 43.05
CA ASN A 103 -23.02 16.35 44.10
C ASN A 103 -23.06 16.92 45.53
N VAL A 104 -23.03 18.24 45.72
CA VAL A 104 -23.13 18.86 47.05
C VAL A 104 -24.59 19.23 47.28
N GLY A 105 -25.33 18.35 47.96
CA GLY A 105 -26.74 18.55 48.29
C GLY A 105 -27.70 17.54 47.65
N GLY A 106 -27.21 16.69 46.75
CA GLY A 106 -27.95 15.50 46.33
C GLY A 106 -27.93 14.46 47.44
N THR A 107 -28.88 14.54 48.38
CA THR A 107 -29.13 13.41 49.28
C THR A 107 -29.61 12.26 48.41
N VAL A 108 -28.73 11.31 48.08
CA VAL A 108 -29.18 10.03 47.54
C VAL A 108 -30.03 9.44 48.64
N ASN A 109 -31.34 9.50 48.47
CA ASN A 109 -32.27 9.01 49.48
C ASN A 109 -31.99 7.51 49.59
N ARG A 110 -31.53 7.04 50.76
CA ARG A 110 -31.19 5.62 50.94
C ARG A 110 -32.39 4.71 50.64
N ALA A 111 -33.61 5.25 50.70
CA ALA A 111 -34.84 4.60 50.29
C ALA A 111 -34.92 4.33 48.77
N ASP A 112 -34.32 5.17 47.92
CA ASP A 112 -34.33 5.01 46.46
C ASP A 112 -33.32 3.95 45.97
N LEU A 113 -32.36 3.59 46.83
CA LEU A 113 -31.41 2.50 46.60
C LEU A 113 -32.00 1.12 46.97
N ILE A 114 -33.20 1.07 47.53
CA ILE A 114 -33.87 -0.19 47.85
C ILE A 114 -34.37 -0.79 46.55
N PRO A 115 -34.00 -2.04 46.23
CA PRO A 115 -34.53 -2.71 45.05
C PRO A 115 -36.05 -2.78 45.14
N LYS A 116 -36.73 -2.22 44.14
CA LYS A 116 -38.21 -2.19 44.04
C LYS A 116 -38.82 -3.58 43.84
N VAL A 117 -38.00 -4.56 43.47
CA VAL A 117 -38.36 -5.96 43.22
C VAL A 117 -37.78 -6.85 44.30
N GLY A 118 -38.61 -7.76 44.84
CA GLY A 118 -38.16 -8.72 45.84
C GLY A 118 -37.13 -9.72 45.27
N LYS A 119 -36.31 -10.31 46.16
CA LYS A 119 -35.23 -11.25 45.78
C LYS A 119 -35.70 -12.41 44.89
N LYS A 120 -36.92 -12.93 45.11
CA LYS A 120 -37.50 -13.99 44.27
C LYS A 120 -37.72 -13.53 42.82
N ALA A 121 -38.24 -12.32 42.63
CA ALA A 121 -38.45 -11.76 41.29
C ALA A 121 -37.12 -11.51 40.57
N GLN A 122 -36.11 -11.02 41.28
CA GLN A 122 -34.75 -10.83 40.73
C GLN A 122 -34.12 -12.15 40.26
N LEU A 123 -34.28 -13.24 41.02
CA LEU A 123 -33.79 -14.55 40.61
C LEU A 123 -34.52 -15.08 39.36
N ILE A 124 -35.82 -14.86 39.28
CA ILE A 124 -36.64 -15.23 38.11
C ILE A 124 -36.20 -14.40 36.88
N GLU A 125 -35.99 -13.09 37.03
CA GLU A 125 -35.48 -12.23 35.96
C GLU A 125 -34.10 -12.69 35.47
N GLN A 126 -33.20 -13.07 36.38
CA GLN A 126 -31.90 -13.62 36.00
C GLN A 126 -32.02 -14.93 35.21
N GLN A 127 -32.95 -15.81 35.58
CA GLN A 127 -33.21 -17.04 34.82
C GLN A 127 -33.73 -16.74 33.41
N TYR A 128 -34.64 -15.77 33.27
CA TYR A 128 -35.12 -15.35 31.95
C TYR A 128 -34.01 -14.73 31.11
N LEU A 129 -33.15 -13.90 31.70
CA LEU A 129 -32.01 -13.32 30.97
C LEU A 129 -31.04 -14.40 30.49
N GLN A 130 -30.76 -15.41 31.31
CA GLN A 130 -29.93 -16.54 30.89
C GLN A 130 -30.58 -17.31 29.74
N GLN A 131 -31.89 -17.57 29.81
CA GLN A 131 -32.61 -18.26 28.74
C GLN A 131 -32.57 -17.45 27.43
N ILE A 132 -32.84 -16.15 27.48
CA ILE A 132 -32.79 -15.25 26.31
C ILE A 132 -31.39 -15.27 25.69
N GLN A 133 -30.34 -15.23 26.52
CA GLN A 133 -28.95 -15.29 26.04
C GLN A 133 -28.70 -16.59 25.28
N THR A 134 -29.11 -17.74 25.84
CA THR A 134 -28.93 -19.05 25.18
C THR A 134 -29.72 -19.15 23.86
N GLU A 135 -30.92 -18.57 23.80
CA GLU A 135 -31.72 -18.54 22.58
C GLU A 135 -31.07 -17.66 21.49
N LEU A 136 -30.51 -16.51 21.86
CA LEU A 136 -29.79 -15.64 20.94
C LEU A 136 -28.53 -16.31 20.39
N ASP A 137 -27.73 -16.92 21.26
CA ASP A 137 -26.50 -17.63 20.87
C ASP A 137 -26.82 -18.79 19.91
N SER A 138 -27.90 -19.54 20.17
CA SER A 138 -28.34 -20.63 19.29
C SER A 138 -28.79 -20.14 17.91
N ARG A 139 -29.54 -19.03 17.86
CA ARG A 139 -29.96 -18.41 16.58
C ARG A 139 -28.78 -17.89 15.78
N GLU A 140 -27.79 -17.31 16.44
CA GLU A 140 -26.58 -16.83 15.78
C GLU A 140 -25.78 -18.00 15.18
N ALA A 141 -25.62 -19.10 15.94
CA ALA A 141 -24.97 -20.32 15.47
C ALA A 141 -25.71 -20.94 14.25
N ASP A 142 -27.04 -20.98 14.27
CA ASP A 142 -27.85 -21.45 13.15
C ASP A 142 -27.74 -20.54 11.92
N SER A 143 -27.72 -19.22 12.11
CA SER A 143 -27.55 -18.27 11.02
C SER A 143 -26.16 -18.39 10.37
N PHE A 144 -25.13 -18.64 11.18
CA PHE A 144 -23.77 -18.83 10.73
C PHE A 144 -23.63 -20.14 9.95
N SER A 145 -24.21 -21.23 10.45
CA SER A 145 -24.19 -22.54 9.77
C SER A 145 -24.94 -22.49 8.42
N GLN A 146 -26.09 -21.82 8.35
CA GLN A 146 -26.81 -21.58 7.09
C GLN A 146 -26.01 -20.72 6.11
N THR A 147 -25.25 -19.74 6.61
CA THR A 147 -24.39 -18.89 5.79
C THR A 147 -23.21 -19.70 5.23
N GLN A 148 -22.62 -20.59 6.04
CA GLN A 148 -21.57 -21.50 5.60
C GLN A 148 -22.06 -22.52 4.56
N GLN A 149 -23.28 -23.06 4.72
CA GLN A 149 -23.87 -24.01 3.76
C GLN A 149 -24.11 -23.42 2.36
N ARG A 150 -24.23 -22.09 2.22
CA ARG A 150 -24.40 -21.42 0.91
C ARG A 150 -23.13 -21.28 0.10
N TYR A 151 -21.96 -21.50 0.70
CA TYR A 151 -20.70 -21.50 -0.03
C TYR A 151 -20.43 -22.93 -0.51
N PHE A 152 -20.67 -23.17 -1.81
CA PHE A 152 -20.16 -24.37 -2.46
C PHE A 152 -18.63 -24.35 -2.38
N GLU A 153 -18.03 -25.25 -1.61
CA GLU A 153 -16.59 -25.49 -1.66
C GLU A 153 -16.24 -26.00 -3.06
N THR A 154 -15.52 -25.20 -3.83
CA THR A 154 -15.06 -25.61 -5.15
C THR A 154 -13.88 -26.57 -5.00
N THR A 155 -13.96 -27.75 -5.62
CA THR A 155 -12.95 -28.82 -5.50
C THR A 155 -11.59 -28.46 -6.11
N CYS A 156 -11.51 -27.36 -6.85
CA CYS A 156 -10.27 -26.88 -7.47
C CYS A 156 -9.13 -26.68 -6.47
N LYS A 157 -9.40 -26.35 -5.19
CA LYS A 157 -8.33 -26.17 -4.19
C LYS A 157 -7.79 -27.49 -3.64
N SER A 158 -8.61 -28.54 -3.58
CA SER A 158 -8.20 -29.86 -3.06
C SER A 158 -7.54 -30.73 -4.13
N GLU A 159 -7.92 -30.58 -5.40
CA GLU A 159 -7.41 -31.39 -6.51
C GLU A 159 -6.01 -30.94 -6.99
N PHE A 160 -5.72 -29.63 -6.97
CA PHE A 160 -4.46 -29.07 -7.46
C PHE A 160 -3.49 -28.76 -6.30
N ILE A 161 -2.85 -29.80 -5.79
CA ILE A 161 -1.76 -29.69 -4.81
C ILE A 161 -0.39 -29.79 -5.47
N GLN A 162 0.57 -28.99 -4.99
CA GLN A 162 1.96 -29.10 -5.41
C GLN A 162 2.52 -30.45 -4.96
N LYS A 163 2.82 -31.33 -5.92
CA LYS A 163 3.47 -32.61 -5.65
C LYS A 163 5.00 -32.41 -5.60
N PRO A 164 5.72 -33.10 -4.71
CA PRO A 164 7.19 -33.06 -4.71
C PRO A 164 7.72 -33.61 -6.05
N ILE A 165 8.69 -32.91 -6.64
CA ILE A 165 9.26 -33.24 -7.96
C ILE A 165 10.37 -34.31 -7.84
N GLU A 166 10.83 -34.62 -6.63
CA GLU A 166 11.99 -35.48 -6.36
C GLU A 166 11.90 -36.88 -6.98
N ASN A 167 10.69 -37.44 -7.10
CA ASN A 167 10.47 -38.77 -7.68
C ASN A 167 10.16 -38.74 -9.19
N ASN A 168 10.08 -37.56 -9.80
CA ASN A 168 9.73 -37.41 -11.20
C ASN A 168 10.99 -37.33 -12.06
N THR A 169 11.16 -38.30 -12.97
CA THR A 169 12.21 -38.22 -13.98
C THR A 169 11.77 -37.30 -15.11
N ILE A 170 12.45 -36.16 -15.27
CA ILE A 170 12.19 -35.24 -16.38
C ILE A 170 12.90 -35.77 -17.63
N GLY A 171 12.12 -36.08 -18.68
CA GLY A 171 12.66 -36.51 -19.97
C GLY A 171 13.47 -35.41 -20.67
N ARG A 172 14.57 -35.80 -21.32
CA ARG A 172 15.39 -34.88 -22.14
C ARG A 172 14.91 -34.91 -23.59
N ARG A 173 15.13 -33.82 -24.35
CA ARG A 173 14.75 -33.74 -25.77
C ARG A 173 15.39 -34.85 -26.62
N VAL A 174 16.65 -35.19 -26.33
CA VAL A 174 17.35 -36.33 -26.91
C VAL A 174 17.93 -37.14 -25.76
N MET A 175 17.50 -38.39 -25.62
CA MET A 175 17.86 -39.26 -24.48
C MET A 175 18.86 -40.36 -24.88
N ARG A 176 18.70 -40.91 -26.08
CA ARG A 176 19.51 -42.04 -26.57
C ARG A 176 19.89 -41.82 -28.02
N THR A 177 21.00 -42.42 -28.42
CA THR A 177 21.40 -42.53 -29.82
C THR A 177 20.60 -43.63 -30.53
N GLN A 178 20.71 -43.72 -31.85
CA GLN A 178 20.08 -44.80 -32.63
C GLN A 178 20.56 -46.20 -32.22
N ASN A 179 21.77 -46.28 -31.63
CA ASN A 179 22.35 -47.52 -31.11
C ASN A 179 21.85 -47.85 -29.69
N GLY A 180 20.91 -47.07 -29.14
CA GLY A 180 20.34 -47.28 -27.81
C GLY A 180 21.22 -46.79 -26.66
N THR A 181 22.40 -46.24 -26.94
CA THR A 181 23.30 -45.71 -25.90
C THR A 181 22.76 -44.39 -25.32
N ALA A 182 22.83 -44.22 -24.01
CA ALA A 182 22.43 -42.99 -23.35
C ALA A 182 23.38 -41.85 -23.69
N ILE A 183 22.84 -40.67 -23.97
CA ILE A 183 23.64 -39.47 -24.22
C ILE A 183 23.95 -38.81 -22.88
N ASP A 184 25.24 -38.65 -22.61
CA ASP A 184 25.73 -37.98 -21.42
C ASP A 184 25.20 -36.54 -21.33
N ALA A 185 24.82 -36.12 -20.12
CA ALA A 185 24.23 -34.80 -19.93
C ALA A 185 25.24 -33.68 -20.07
N ASP A 186 26.44 -33.92 -19.55
CA ASP A 186 27.48 -32.91 -19.41
C ASP A 186 28.34 -32.79 -20.66
N LYS A 187 28.31 -33.80 -21.54
CA LYS A 187 29.02 -33.80 -22.83
C LYS A 187 28.22 -33.20 -23.97
N LYS A 188 27.06 -32.59 -23.69
CA LYS A 188 26.31 -31.86 -24.71
C LYS A 188 27.11 -30.63 -25.09
N ASP A 189 27.44 -30.48 -26.37
CA ASP A 189 28.15 -29.31 -26.88
C ASP A 189 27.20 -28.09 -26.89
N VAL A 190 27.22 -27.33 -25.80
CA VAL A 190 26.35 -26.17 -25.63
C VAL A 190 26.80 -24.99 -26.49
N ASP A 191 28.12 -24.86 -26.71
CA ASP A 191 28.69 -23.77 -27.50
C ASP A 191 28.27 -23.89 -28.96
N LEU A 192 28.45 -25.07 -29.57
CA LEU A 192 27.99 -25.34 -30.93
C LEU A 192 26.48 -25.10 -31.08
N LEU A 193 25.70 -25.55 -30.10
CA LEU A 193 24.25 -25.39 -30.12
C LEU A 193 23.80 -23.93 -30.01
N SER A 194 24.55 -23.13 -29.27
CA SER A 194 24.27 -21.70 -29.12
C SER A 194 24.73 -20.89 -30.35
N ASP A 195 25.88 -21.24 -30.93
CA ASP A 195 26.42 -20.58 -32.12
C ASP A 195 25.58 -20.88 -33.37
N MET A 196 24.99 -22.08 -33.44
CA MET A 196 24.01 -22.46 -34.48
C MET A 196 22.60 -21.90 -34.22
N GLY A 197 22.38 -21.18 -33.11
CA GLY A 197 21.12 -20.52 -32.79
C GLY A 197 20.00 -21.44 -32.29
N PHE A 198 20.30 -22.68 -31.92
CA PHE A 198 19.29 -23.61 -31.37
C PHE A 198 18.94 -23.30 -29.91
N TYR A 199 19.86 -22.67 -29.18
CA TYR A 199 19.70 -22.31 -27.77
C TYR A 199 20.32 -20.94 -27.48
N GLN A 200 19.83 -20.28 -26.42
CA GLN A 200 20.55 -19.16 -25.82
C GLN A 200 21.74 -19.68 -25.02
N LYS A 201 22.83 -18.90 -24.94
CA LYS A 201 23.98 -19.27 -24.11
C LYS A 201 23.53 -19.38 -22.65
N PRO A 202 23.87 -20.48 -21.95
CA PRO A 202 23.53 -20.63 -20.55
C PRO A 202 24.26 -19.56 -19.72
N GLN A 203 23.72 -19.25 -18.55
CA GLN A 203 24.39 -18.37 -17.60
C GLN A 203 25.70 -19.02 -17.14
N LEU A 204 26.79 -18.26 -17.20
CA LEU A 204 28.13 -18.71 -16.79
C LEU A 204 28.25 -18.80 -15.26
N SER A 205 27.57 -17.89 -14.56
CA SER A 205 27.62 -17.76 -13.10
C SER A 205 26.36 -18.33 -12.47
N SER A 206 26.47 -18.92 -11.27
CA SER A 206 25.30 -19.39 -10.52
C SER A 206 24.47 -18.21 -9.98
N ASP A 207 23.19 -18.44 -9.70
CA ASP A 207 22.30 -17.41 -9.15
C ASP A 207 22.83 -16.78 -7.85
N GLN A 208 23.50 -17.58 -7.01
CA GLN A 208 24.12 -17.09 -5.77
C GLN A 208 25.27 -16.12 -6.06
N GLN A 209 26.10 -16.43 -7.06
CA GLN A 209 27.19 -15.56 -7.49
C GLN A 209 26.64 -14.29 -8.13
N LEU A 210 25.60 -14.40 -8.98
CA LEU A 210 24.93 -13.24 -9.57
C LEU A 210 24.33 -12.32 -8.51
N ALA A 211 23.64 -12.89 -7.51
CA ALA A 211 23.05 -12.13 -6.42
C ALA A 211 24.10 -11.38 -5.58
N SER A 212 25.32 -11.90 -5.47
CA SER A 212 26.42 -11.22 -4.77
C SER A 212 27.02 -10.05 -5.55
N ILE A 213 26.94 -10.08 -6.88
CA ILE A 213 27.47 -9.04 -7.78
C ILE A 213 26.45 -7.92 -7.98
N LEU A 214 25.15 -8.25 -7.92
CA LEU A 214 24.07 -7.30 -8.14
C LEU A 214 23.96 -6.29 -6.97
N PRO A 215 23.90 -4.98 -7.26
CA PRO A 215 23.71 -3.97 -6.23
C PRO A 215 22.31 -4.08 -5.62
N GLN A 216 22.23 -4.18 -4.29
CA GLN A 216 20.97 -4.22 -3.54
C GLN A 216 20.46 -2.80 -3.28
N GLU A 217 19.92 -2.16 -4.31
CA GLU A 217 19.36 -0.81 -4.22
C GLU A 217 17.84 -0.82 -4.06
N SER A 218 17.28 0.27 -3.51
CA SER A 218 15.83 0.49 -3.45
C SER A 218 15.28 0.66 -4.87
N TYR A 219 14.04 0.21 -5.10
CA TYR A 219 13.36 0.32 -6.40
C TYR A 219 13.36 1.76 -6.97
N LEU A 220 13.38 2.77 -6.10
CA LEU A 220 13.39 4.18 -6.50
C LEU A 220 14.75 4.66 -7.03
N THR A 221 15.85 4.03 -6.63
CA THR A 221 17.22 4.40 -7.02
C THR A 221 17.84 3.43 -8.02
N ALA A 222 17.26 2.22 -8.12
CA ALA A 222 17.76 1.15 -8.96
C ALA A 222 17.85 1.56 -10.43
N LYS A 223 19.05 1.45 -11.00
CA LYS A 223 19.28 1.59 -12.44
C LYS A 223 19.01 0.26 -13.14
N PRO A 224 18.39 0.27 -14.32
CA PRO A 224 18.21 -0.95 -15.09
C PRO A 224 19.57 -1.51 -15.51
N ILE A 225 19.80 -2.78 -15.22
CA ILE A 225 21.03 -3.48 -15.58
C ILE A 225 20.86 -4.04 -16.99
N THR A 226 21.60 -3.46 -17.92
CA THR A 226 21.60 -3.78 -19.35
C THR A 226 23.04 -3.92 -19.82
N PHE A 227 23.22 -4.50 -21.00
CA PHE A 227 24.53 -4.59 -21.66
C PHE A 227 25.24 -3.23 -21.72
N TYR A 228 24.52 -2.16 -22.06
CA TYR A 228 25.11 -0.82 -22.20
C TYR A 228 25.46 -0.18 -20.86
N SER A 229 24.65 -0.40 -19.81
CA SER A 229 24.94 0.16 -18.48
C SER A 229 26.17 -0.50 -17.84
N GLU A 230 26.38 -1.80 -18.08
CA GLU A 230 27.58 -2.51 -17.61
C GLU A 230 28.85 -2.01 -18.32
N LYS A 231 28.76 -1.78 -19.63
CA LYS A 231 29.90 -1.41 -20.48
C LYS A 231 30.22 0.08 -20.48
N GLN A 232 29.41 0.89 -19.81
CA GLN A 232 29.61 2.33 -19.68
C GLN A 232 30.94 2.69 -18.99
N GLY A 233 31.36 1.96 -17.96
CA GLY A 233 32.62 2.23 -17.25
C GLY A 233 33.88 1.74 -17.98
N GLN A 234 33.73 0.85 -18.97
CA GLN A 234 34.86 0.14 -19.57
C GLN A 234 35.50 0.89 -20.76
N GLY A 235 34.82 1.86 -21.37
CA GLY A 235 35.37 2.66 -22.48
C GLY A 235 35.53 1.91 -23.82
N ILE A 236 35.17 0.63 -23.88
CA ILE A 236 35.46 -0.27 -25.02
C ILE A 236 34.34 -0.26 -26.09
N ILE A 237 33.11 0.10 -25.73
CA ILE A 237 31.93 0.08 -26.62
C ILE A 237 31.51 1.50 -26.93
N TYR A 238 30.89 1.77 -28.09
CA TYR A 238 30.35 3.08 -28.47
C TYR A 238 29.70 3.83 -27.29
N GLN A 239 30.33 4.92 -26.86
CA GLN A 239 29.84 5.76 -25.76
C GLN A 239 29.39 7.12 -26.30
N SER A 240 28.11 7.43 -26.16
CA SER A 240 27.68 8.82 -26.06
C SER A 240 28.19 9.34 -24.71
N LYS A 241 29.03 10.37 -24.68
CA LYS A 241 29.59 10.91 -23.42
C LYS A 241 28.44 11.29 -22.47
N PRO A 242 28.28 10.60 -21.32
CA PRO A 242 27.25 10.94 -20.36
C PRO A 242 27.67 12.20 -19.59
N ILE A 243 26.76 13.18 -19.48
CA ILE A 243 26.94 14.34 -18.58
C ILE A 243 26.59 13.95 -17.13
N ASN A 244 25.75 12.92 -16.94
CA ASN A 244 25.25 12.51 -15.63
C ASN A 244 25.15 10.98 -15.53
N GLU A 245 25.71 10.41 -14.47
CA GLU A 245 25.67 8.97 -14.17
C GLU A 245 24.25 8.44 -13.90
N VAL A 246 23.32 9.31 -13.50
CA VAL A 246 21.91 8.94 -13.26
C VAL A 246 21.15 8.73 -14.58
N ARG A 247 21.57 9.42 -15.66
CA ARG A 247 20.94 9.31 -16.99
C ARG A 247 22.03 9.11 -18.05
N PRO A 248 22.61 7.91 -18.11
CA PRO A 248 23.80 7.67 -18.91
C PRO A 248 23.58 7.77 -20.42
N PHE A 249 22.35 7.52 -20.89
CA PHE A 249 21.99 7.61 -22.31
C PHE A 249 21.23 8.90 -22.66
N HIS A 250 21.34 9.94 -21.83
CA HIS A 250 20.77 11.23 -22.20
C HIS A 250 21.51 11.81 -23.41
N LYS A 251 20.76 12.35 -24.38
CA LYS A 251 21.35 12.95 -25.57
C LYS A 251 22.12 14.21 -25.19
N THR A 252 23.40 14.27 -25.59
CA THR A 252 24.28 15.41 -25.34
C THR A 252 24.71 16.00 -26.68
N ASP A 253 24.15 17.17 -27.00
CA ASP A 253 24.39 17.84 -28.29
C ASP A 253 25.50 18.91 -28.20
N GLU A 254 26.27 18.97 -27.12
CA GLU A 254 27.21 20.07 -26.84
C GLU A 254 28.20 20.36 -27.98
N PHE A 255 28.72 19.31 -28.62
CA PHE A 255 29.62 19.44 -29.76
C PHE A 255 28.92 19.94 -31.05
N VAL A 256 27.64 19.61 -31.23
CA VAL A 256 26.86 19.93 -32.43
C VAL A 256 26.05 21.23 -32.26
N LYS A 257 26.04 21.81 -31.05
CA LYS A 257 25.36 23.08 -30.78
C LYS A 257 25.90 24.17 -31.71
N LYS A 258 25.00 24.92 -32.34
CA LYS A 258 25.37 26.09 -33.14
C LYS A 258 26.00 27.15 -32.23
N PHE A 259 26.94 27.92 -32.77
CA PHE A 259 27.65 28.99 -32.06
C PHE A 259 26.72 30.01 -31.39
N HIS A 260 25.55 30.28 -31.98
CA HIS A 260 24.56 31.22 -31.44
C HIS A 260 23.62 30.60 -30.39
N HIS A 261 23.81 29.34 -30.00
CA HIS A 261 23.01 28.73 -28.96
C HIS A 261 23.38 29.32 -27.60
N PHE A 262 22.40 29.74 -26.82
CA PHE A 262 22.59 30.44 -25.53
C PHE A 262 23.33 29.64 -24.44
N THR A 263 23.51 28.33 -24.64
CA THR A 263 24.30 27.42 -23.78
C THR A 263 25.54 26.85 -24.48
N HIS A 264 25.94 27.43 -25.62
CA HIS A 264 27.16 27.02 -26.30
C HIS A 264 28.38 27.48 -25.51
N VAL A 265 29.17 26.52 -25.03
CA VAL A 265 30.47 26.79 -24.42
C VAL A 265 31.52 26.61 -25.51
N LYS A 266 32.36 27.63 -25.73
CA LYS A 266 33.47 27.52 -26.67
C LYS A 266 34.58 26.71 -25.98
N ASN A 267 34.70 25.44 -26.35
CA ASN A 267 35.81 24.58 -25.94
C ASN A 267 37.08 24.93 -26.73
#